data_AF-A0A527GFB9-F1
#
_entry.id   AF-A0A527GFB9-F1
#
_cell.length_a   1.000
_cell.length_b   1.000
_cell.length_c   1.000
_cell.angle_alpha   90.00
_cell.angle_beta   90.00
_cell.angle_gamma   90.00
#
_symmetry.space_group_name_H-M   'P 1'
#
loop_
_entity.id
_entity.type
_entity.pdbx_description
1 polymer ?
#
loop_
_entity_poly.entity_id
_entity_poly.type
_entity_poly.pdbx_seq_one_letter_code
_entity_poly.pdbx_strand_id
1 'polypeptide(L)' 'TQEEVGDSGVYFLSDLSRGVTGEVHHVDSGYHVVGMKAVDAPDISTVKD' A
#
# COMPACT_ATOMS: atom_id res chain seq x y z
N THR A 1 6.66 4.46 1.00
CA THR A 1 7.18 5.84 0.88
C THR A 1 6.97 6.33 -0.54
N GLN A 2 7.39 7.55 -0.89
CA GLN A 2 7.30 8.00 -2.29
C GLN A 2 8.21 7.17 -3.19
N GLU A 3 9.39 6.77 -2.70
CA GLU A 3 10.34 5.92 -3.40
C GLU A 3 9.73 4.54 -3.71
N GLU A 4 9.10 3.88 -2.73
CA GLU A 4 8.46 2.57 -2.94
C GLU A 4 7.32 2.63 -3.97
N VAL A 5 6.52 3.71 -3.97
CA VAL A 5 5.49 3.93 -5.00
C VAL A 5 6.13 4.20 -6.35
N GLY A 6 7.24 4.94 -6.39
CA GLY A 6 8.03 5.19 -7.58
C GLY A 6 8.55 3.89 -8.21
N ASP A 7 9.14 3.00 -7.41
CA ASP A 7 9.68 1.71 -7.85
C ASP A 7 8.58 0.79 -8.41
N SER A 8 7.43 0.71 -7.74
CA SER A 8 6.25 0.00 -8.28
C SER A 8 5.74 0.63 -9.59
N GLY A 9 5.82 1.96 -9.70
CA GLY A 9 5.54 2.69 -10.95
C GLY A 9 6.52 2.32 -12.07
N VAL A 10 7.81 2.18 -11.78
CA VAL A 10 8.82 1.73 -12.75
C VAL A 10 8.50 0.31 -13.24
N TYR A 11 8.11 -0.60 -12.35
CA TYR A 11 7.64 -1.93 -12.76
C TYR A 11 6.48 -1.83 -13.77
N PHE A 12 5.45 -1.04 -13.45
CA PHE A 12 4.27 -0.88 -14.30
C PHE A 12 4.48 -0.14 -15.61
N LEU A 13 5.46 0.75 -15.68
CA LEU A 13 5.74 1.53 -16.89
C LEU A 13 6.87 0.93 -17.75
N SER A 14 7.53 -0.12 -17.28
CA SER A 14 8.59 -0.82 -18.00
C SER A 14 8.14 -2.14 -18.62
N ASP A 15 8.99 -2.73 -19.46
CA ASP A 15 8.74 -4.04 -20.08
C ASP A 15 8.62 -5.20 -19.07
N LEU A 16 9.01 -4.98 -17.81
CA LEU A 16 8.87 -5.97 -16.73
C LEU A 16 7.41 -6.34 -16.46
N SER A 17 6.47 -5.47 -16.78
CA SER A 17 5.03 -5.69 -16.60
C SER A 17 4.26 -5.80 -17.92
N ARG A 18 4.93 -6.08 -19.06
CA ARG A 18 4.31 -6.12 -20.40
C ARG A 18 3.07 -7.02 -20.58
N GLY A 19 2.86 -7.96 -19.66
CA GLY A 19 1.70 -8.87 -19.64
C GLY A 19 0.61 -8.48 -18.65
N VAL A 20 0.73 -7.34 -17.96
CA VAL A 20 -0.16 -6.92 -16.89
C VAL A 20 -1.05 -5.78 -17.40
N THR A 21 -2.36 -5.92 -17.25
CA THR A 21 -3.34 -4.94 -17.74
C THR A 21 -4.60 -5.00 -16.89
N GLY A 22 -5.29 -3.87 -16.74
CA GLY A 22 -6.55 -3.79 -15.98
C GLY A 22 -6.42 -4.01 -14.47
N GLU A 23 -5.18 -4.03 -13.95
CA GLU A 23 -4.91 -4.37 -12.55
C GLU A 23 -4.92 -3.15 -11.62
N VAL A 24 -5.34 -3.39 -10.38
CA VAL A 24 -5.19 -2.46 -9.25
C VAL A 24 -4.08 -3.00 -8.35
N HIS A 25 -2.91 -2.34 -8.38
CA HIS A 25 -1.75 -2.76 -7.59
C HIS A 25 -1.66 -1.95 -6.31
N HIS A 26 -1.77 -2.65 -5.19
CA HIS A 26 -1.69 -2.06 -3.87
C HIS A 26 -0.21 -1.90 -3.47
N VAL A 27 0.19 -0.64 -3.21
CA VAL A 27 1.52 -0.27 -2.68
C VAL A 27 1.30 0.44 -1.36
N ASP A 28 0.87 -0.32 -0.36
CA ASP A 28 0.28 0.20 0.87
C ASP A 28 0.76 -0.53 2.13
N SER A 29 1.93 -1.16 2.05
CA SER A 29 2.48 -2.01 3.11
C SER A 29 1.53 -3.14 3.54
N GLY A 30 0.62 -3.56 2.67
CA GLY A 30 -0.37 -4.61 2.96
C GLY A 30 -1.59 -4.11 3.74
N TYR A 31 -1.81 -2.80 3.85
CA TYR A 31 -2.91 -2.26 4.64
C TYR A 31 -4.30 -2.68 4.13
N HIS A 32 -4.50 -2.79 2.81
CA HIS A 32 -5.79 -3.14 2.21
C HIS A 32 -6.34 -4.51 2.64
N VAL A 33 -5.48 -5.44 3.10
CA VAL A 33 -5.94 -6.75 3.61
C VAL A 33 -6.30 -6.72 5.09
N VAL A 34 -6.03 -5.63 5.81
CA VAL A 34 -6.31 -5.52 7.24
C VAL A 34 -7.82 -5.37 7.47
N GLY A 35 -8.47 -6.43 7.95
CA GLY A 35 -9.90 -6.42 8.27
C GLY A 35 -10.26 -5.85 9.65
N MET A 36 -9.29 -5.76 10.56
CA MET A 36 -9.45 -5.20 11.90
C MET A 36 -8.07 -4.83 12.47
N LYS A 37 -8.03 -3.89 13.43
CA LYS A 37 -6.84 -3.58 14.23
C LYS A 37 -6.21 -4.86 14.80
N ALA A 38 -4.89 -4.98 14.74
CA ALA A 38 -4.19 -6.04 15.47
C ALA A 38 -4.53 -5.97 16.96
N VAL A 39 -4.69 -7.13 17.61
CA VAL A 39 -5.19 -7.20 18.99
C VAL A 39 -4.27 -6.46 19.96
N ASP A 40 -2.97 -6.51 19.70
CA ASP A 40 -1.89 -5.89 20.46
C ASP A 40 -1.52 -4.48 19.99
N ALA A 41 -2.11 -3.98 18.90
CA ALA A 41 -1.82 -2.63 18.44
C ALA A 41 -2.42 -1.59 19.42
N PRO A 42 -1.69 -0.49 19.68
CA PRO A 42 -2.14 0.55 20.59
C PRO A 42 -3.38 1.26 20.05
N ASP A 43 -4.27 1.65 20.96
CA ASP A 43 -5.38 2.55 20.62
C ASP A 43 -4.86 3.99 20.55
N ILE A 44 -5.25 4.71 19.51
CA ILE A 44 -4.85 6.10 19.30
C ILE A 44 -5.93 7.01 19.92
N SER A 45 -5.55 7.82 20.92
CA SER A 45 -6.42 8.85 21.50
C SER A 45 -6.27 10.17 20.75
N THR A 46 -7.37 10.86 20.47
CA THR A 46 -7.35 12.25 19.97
C THR A 46 -7.22 13.23 21.12
N VAL A 47 -6.44 14.30 20.96
CA VAL A 47 -6.50 15.46 21.88
C VAL A 47 -7.86 16.12 21.66
N LYS A 48 -8.65 16.27 22.73
CA LYS A 48 -9.84 17.14 22.74
C LYS A 48 -9.40 18.47 23.32
N ASP A 49 -9.73 19.56 22.63
CA ASP A 49 -9.59 20.93 23.15
C ASP A 49 -10.38 21.11 24.45
#